data_AF-A0A2N1YMC7-F1
#
_entry.id   AF-A0A2N1YMC7-F1
#
_cell.length_a   1.000
_cell.length_b   1.000
_cell.length_c   1.000
_cell.angle_alpha   90.00
_cell.angle_beta   90.00
_cell.angle_gamma   90.00
#
_symmetry.space_group_name_H-M   'P 1'
#
loop_
_entity.id
_entity.type
_entity.pdbx_description
1 polymer ?
#
loop_
_entity_poly.entity_id
_entity_poly.type
_entity_poly.pdbx_seq_one_letter_code
_entity_poly.pdbx_strand_id
1 'polypeptide(L)'
;MKDYAAPWFRSRRKLGIDDTIEYGILEPASGRRHRFTVPHEHCDGVGAFMRLYRRLGIADWRGIGGHPHVIPGFFSCWRKQEKSTSVPAPQWRLPEGRSENDLSSSIHAEHFGAKGVSIEHFDVLETQALRDYAKQQKVGLNALLLASFHQVVTSRLLFSGGGSWFVPVTLRGALSLPSDEMNHASGLYVALDEEAKPAAVQQKIVAALKRDEHWWMWHQARIVVSLGPWLVDLVLRLLQGRQHLGSFSSMGEWQVDWQGSGYAEDSLMWGTPPGSPTHPLACCWMICNDRLLVNLKVNAVLGINAESRDRLLSYWKKTLLASLASAGEPANGGQRRYA
;
A
#
# COMPACT_ATOMS: atom_id res chain seq x y z
N MET A 1 -7.63 -6.28 -24.30
CA MET A 1 -8.22 -5.09 -23.64
C MET A 1 -7.14 -3.99 -23.54
N LYS A 2 -7.49 -2.69 -23.50
CA LYS A 2 -6.49 -1.62 -23.31
C LYS A 2 -6.23 -1.37 -21.82
N ASP A 3 -5.02 -0.94 -21.48
CA ASP A 3 -4.68 -0.49 -20.13
C ASP A 3 -5.47 0.79 -19.80
N TYR A 4 -6.32 0.69 -18.78
CA TYR A 4 -7.17 1.78 -18.31
C TYR A 4 -6.48 2.65 -17.26
N ALA A 5 -5.41 2.18 -16.62
CA ALA A 5 -4.74 2.89 -15.53
C ALA A 5 -3.69 3.87 -16.06
N ALA A 6 -2.96 3.48 -17.11
CA ALA A 6 -1.90 4.31 -17.70
C ALA A 6 -2.32 5.76 -18.03
N PRO A 7 -3.52 6.04 -18.61
CA PRO A 7 -3.98 7.40 -18.84
C PRO A 7 -4.11 8.25 -17.55
N TRP A 8 -4.52 7.64 -16.43
CA TRP A 8 -4.62 8.36 -15.15
C TRP A 8 -3.26 8.82 -14.66
N PHE A 9 -2.23 7.98 -14.77
CA PHE A 9 -0.88 8.33 -14.35
C PHE A 9 -0.26 9.41 -15.25
N ARG A 10 -0.48 9.34 -16.58
CA ARG A 10 -0.11 10.44 -17.48
C ARG A 10 -0.74 11.77 -17.08
N SER A 11 -2.03 11.77 -16.78
CA SER A 11 -2.74 12.96 -16.36
C SER A 11 -2.26 13.48 -15.00
N ARG A 12 -1.92 12.60 -14.05
CA ARG A 12 -1.30 12.98 -12.77
C ARG A 12 0.06 13.67 -12.97
N ARG A 13 0.90 13.17 -13.89
CA ARG A 13 2.19 13.79 -14.19
C ARG A 13 2.05 15.22 -14.72
N LYS A 14 1.02 15.50 -15.56
CA LYS A 14 0.72 16.87 -16.01
C LYS A 14 0.41 17.84 -14.86
N LEU A 15 -0.04 17.32 -13.71
CA LEU A 15 -0.35 18.08 -12.51
C LEU A 15 0.84 18.17 -11.54
N GLY A 16 2.04 17.72 -11.96
CA GLY A 16 3.23 17.68 -11.12
C GLY A 16 3.20 16.60 -10.04
N ILE A 17 2.32 15.60 -10.15
CA ILE A 17 2.27 14.49 -9.19
C ILE A 17 3.21 13.38 -9.67
N ASP A 18 4.20 13.06 -8.83
CA ASP A 18 5.12 11.93 -9.06
C ASP A 18 4.33 10.63 -9.22
N ASP A 19 4.57 9.93 -10.33
CA ASP A 19 3.99 8.61 -10.63
C ASP A 19 5.07 7.51 -10.66
N THR A 20 6.25 7.75 -10.09
CA THR A 20 7.36 6.80 -10.09
C THR A 20 7.18 5.71 -9.02
N ILE A 21 7.05 4.46 -9.46
CA ILE A 21 7.23 3.28 -8.60
C ILE A 21 8.72 3.12 -8.33
N GLU A 22 9.06 2.91 -7.06
CA GLU A 22 10.42 2.59 -6.64
C GLU A 22 10.47 1.16 -6.16
N TYR A 23 11.44 0.40 -6.65
CA TYR A 23 11.62 -1.00 -6.32
C TYR A 23 13.09 -1.36 -6.34
N GLY A 24 13.43 -2.52 -5.79
CA GLY A 24 14.84 -2.84 -5.62
C GLY A 24 15.13 -4.14 -4.93
N ILE A 25 16.42 -4.29 -4.67
CA ILE A 25 17.01 -5.42 -3.95
C ILE A 25 17.68 -4.87 -2.69
N LEU A 26 17.50 -5.55 -1.57
CA LEU A 26 18.14 -5.32 -0.29
C LEU A 26 18.99 -6.55 0.02
N GLU A 27 20.27 -6.35 0.31
CA GLU A 27 21.15 -7.38 0.87
C GLU A 27 21.17 -7.23 2.39
N PRO A 28 20.48 -8.10 3.17
CA PRO A 28 20.27 -7.87 4.59
C PRO A 28 21.57 -7.80 5.40
N ALA A 29 22.55 -8.65 5.08
CA ALA A 29 23.82 -8.73 5.80
C ALA A 29 24.67 -7.44 5.67
N SER A 30 24.66 -6.80 4.50
CA SER A 30 25.44 -5.59 4.24
C SER A 30 24.63 -4.29 4.38
N GLY A 31 23.30 -4.40 4.41
CA GLY A 31 22.39 -3.26 4.30
C GLY A 31 22.38 -2.59 2.93
N ARG A 32 23.09 -3.16 1.93
CA ARG A 32 23.22 -2.57 0.59
C ARG A 32 21.87 -2.60 -0.12
N ARG A 33 21.51 -1.48 -0.74
CA ARG A 33 20.25 -1.30 -1.47
C ARG A 33 20.53 -0.99 -2.93
N HIS A 34 19.96 -1.78 -3.82
CA HIS A 34 19.96 -1.56 -5.26
C HIS A 34 18.59 -1.03 -5.65
N ARG A 35 18.54 0.18 -6.21
CA ARG A 35 17.28 0.88 -6.50
C ARG A 35 17.05 0.98 -8.00
N PHE A 36 15.82 0.67 -8.38
CA PHE A 36 15.27 0.84 -9.71
C PHE A 36 14.00 1.67 -9.64
N THR A 37 13.65 2.28 -10.76
CA THR A 37 12.45 3.09 -10.88
C THR A 37 11.72 2.76 -12.16
N VAL A 38 10.40 2.88 -12.13
CA VAL A 38 9.57 2.77 -13.31
C VAL A 38 8.34 3.67 -13.17
N PRO A 39 8.01 4.46 -14.20
CA PRO A 39 6.75 5.20 -14.21
C PRO A 39 5.55 4.25 -14.13
N HIS A 40 4.60 4.56 -13.25
CA HIS A 40 3.41 3.73 -13.02
C HIS A 40 2.48 3.68 -14.25
N GLU A 41 2.62 4.62 -15.19
CA GLU A 41 1.94 4.51 -16.49
C GLU A 41 2.37 3.28 -17.32
N HIS A 42 3.52 2.67 -17.03
CA HIS A 42 4.03 1.53 -17.80
C HIS A 42 3.69 0.18 -17.15
N CYS A 43 3.68 0.11 -15.83
CA CYS A 43 3.39 -1.09 -15.08
C CYS A 43 2.88 -0.76 -13.68
N ASP A 44 2.25 -1.75 -13.05
CA ASP A 44 2.03 -1.73 -11.61
C ASP A 44 3.21 -2.38 -10.85
N GLY A 45 3.13 -2.46 -9.53
CA GLY A 45 4.21 -2.98 -8.69
C GLY A 45 4.61 -4.42 -9.02
N VAL A 46 3.67 -5.29 -9.39
CA VAL A 46 3.99 -6.69 -9.74
C VAL A 46 4.62 -6.75 -11.12
N GLY A 47 4.13 -5.94 -12.07
CA GLY A 47 4.79 -5.78 -13.36
C GLY A 47 6.21 -5.23 -13.23
N ALA A 48 6.47 -4.34 -12.27
CA ALA A 48 7.82 -3.86 -11.99
C ALA A 48 8.76 -4.98 -11.50
N PHE A 49 8.28 -5.91 -10.67
CA PHE A 49 9.07 -7.09 -10.26
C PHE A 49 9.29 -8.07 -11.42
N MET A 50 8.27 -8.34 -12.24
CA MET A 50 8.42 -9.16 -13.44
C MET A 50 9.49 -8.60 -14.39
N ARG A 51 9.51 -7.27 -14.58
CA ARG A 51 10.56 -6.57 -15.33
C ARG A 51 11.94 -6.77 -14.74
N LEU A 52 12.05 -6.65 -13.41
CA LEU A 52 13.31 -6.84 -12.71
C LEU A 52 13.86 -8.25 -12.95
N TYR A 53 13.05 -9.29 -12.76
CA TYR A 53 13.51 -10.66 -12.95
C TYR A 53 13.95 -10.95 -14.37
N ARG A 54 13.18 -10.51 -15.36
CA ARG A 54 13.55 -10.64 -16.78
C ARG A 54 14.87 -9.97 -17.07
N ARG A 55 15.10 -8.78 -16.49
CA ARG A 55 16.37 -8.05 -16.62
C ARG A 55 17.54 -8.78 -15.96
N LEU A 56 17.29 -9.47 -14.85
CA LEU A 56 18.31 -10.21 -14.09
C LEU A 56 18.52 -11.64 -14.59
N GLY A 57 17.77 -12.09 -15.59
CA GLY A 57 17.84 -13.46 -16.09
C GLY A 57 17.31 -14.50 -15.10
N ILE A 58 16.53 -14.09 -14.09
CA ILE A 58 15.92 -15.00 -13.12
C ILE A 58 14.74 -15.69 -13.80
N ALA A 59 14.94 -16.96 -14.15
CA ALA A 59 13.96 -17.78 -14.87
C ALA A 59 12.89 -18.37 -13.93
N ASP A 60 13.31 -18.82 -12.74
CA ASP A 60 12.45 -19.45 -11.76
C ASP A 60 12.12 -18.49 -10.61
N TRP A 61 10.94 -17.87 -10.71
CA TRP A 61 10.33 -17.13 -9.61
C TRP A 61 8.88 -17.56 -9.45
N ARG A 62 8.41 -17.59 -8.21
CA ARG A 62 6.99 -17.80 -7.89
C ARG A 62 6.47 -16.55 -7.23
N GLY A 63 5.52 -15.87 -7.86
CA GLY A 63 4.93 -14.62 -7.37
C GLY A 63 3.43 -14.69 -7.24
N ILE A 64 2.78 -13.52 -7.12
CA ILE A 64 1.31 -13.46 -7.09
C ILE A 64 0.76 -13.92 -8.44
N GLY A 65 0.19 -15.12 -8.46
CA GLY A 65 -0.66 -15.59 -9.53
C GLY A 65 -2.00 -14.85 -9.56
N GLY A 66 -2.59 -14.77 -10.74
CA GLY A 66 -3.97 -14.34 -10.90
C GLY A 66 -4.93 -15.51 -10.74
N HIS A 67 -6.07 -15.29 -10.08
CA HIS A 67 -7.18 -16.25 -10.14
C HIS A 67 -8.12 -15.86 -11.27
N PRO A 68 -8.55 -16.80 -12.13
CA PRO A 68 -9.55 -16.51 -13.14
C PRO A 68 -10.84 -16.07 -12.46
N HIS A 69 -11.22 -14.82 -12.68
CA HIS A 69 -12.47 -14.26 -12.21
C HIS A 69 -13.27 -13.73 -13.39
N VAL A 70 -14.55 -14.03 -13.39
CA VAL A 70 -15.50 -13.41 -14.32
C VAL A 70 -15.66 -11.95 -13.92
N ILE A 71 -15.42 -11.03 -14.86
CA ILE A 71 -15.62 -9.60 -14.65
C ILE A 71 -17.12 -9.35 -14.45
N PRO A 72 -17.57 -8.85 -13.28
CA PRO A 72 -18.98 -8.56 -13.06
C PRO A 72 -19.45 -7.41 -13.95
N GLY A 73 -20.71 -7.47 -14.39
CA GLY A 73 -21.31 -6.43 -15.23
C GLY A 73 -21.47 -5.10 -14.48
N PHE A 74 -21.38 -3.97 -15.20
CA PHE A 74 -21.48 -2.61 -14.66
C PHE A 74 -22.66 -2.41 -13.68
N PHE A 75 -23.88 -2.75 -14.13
CA PHE A 75 -25.09 -2.58 -13.31
C PHE A 75 -25.13 -3.53 -12.10
N SER A 76 -24.46 -4.68 -12.17
CA SER A 76 -24.32 -5.58 -11.02
C SER A 76 -23.49 -4.92 -9.93
N CYS A 77 -22.34 -4.35 -10.29
CA CYS A 77 -21.49 -3.64 -9.35
C CYS A 77 -22.22 -2.42 -8.77
N TRP A 78 -22.85 -1.60 -9.63
CA TRP A 78 -23.57 -0.40 -9.21
C TRP A 78 -24.67 -0.68 -8.18
N ARG A 79 -25.49 -1.73 -8.39
CA ARG A 79 -26.56 -2.11 -7.46
C ARG A 79 -26.07 -2.60 -6.09
N LYS A 80 -24.83 -3.08 -6.01
CA LYS A 80 -24.21 -3.53 -4.75
C LYS A 80 -23.55 -2.38 -3.97
N GLN A 81 -23.47 -1.19 -4.55
CA GLN A 81 -22.87 -0.05 -3.87
C GLN A 81 -23.81 0.47 -2.77
N GLU A 82 -23.28 0.57 -1.56
CA GLU A 82 -23.95 1.28 -0.48
C GLU A 82 -23.65 2.78 -0.57
N LYS A 83 -24.50 3.61 0.04
CA LYS A 83 -24.17 5.02 0.25
C LYS A 83 -22.87 5.08 1.05
N SER A 84 -21.84 5.68 0.45
CA SER A 84 -20.56 5.88 1.10
C SER A 84 -20.77 6.61 2.42
N THR A 85 -20.39 5.99 3.52
CA THR A 85 -20.26 6.68 4.80
C THR A 85 -19.11 7.66 4.64
N SER A 86 -19.40 8.96 4.68
CA SER A 86 -18.39 10.00 4.56
C SER A 86 -17.34 9.80 5.66
N VAL A 87 -16.11 9.53 5.25
CA VAL A 87 -14.98 9.51 6.17
C VAL A 87 -14.51 10.95 6.33
N PRO A 88 -14.36 11.45 7.56
CA PRO A 88 -13.72 12.75 7.78
C PRO A 88 -12.35 12.77 7.11
N ALA A 89 -11.98 13.94 6.57
CA ALA A 89 -10.62 14.13 6.09
C ALA A 89 -9.64 13.96 7.28
N PRO A 90 -8.46 13.33 7.06
CA PRO A 90 -7.47 13.19 8.12
C PRO A 90 -6.96 14.55 8.58
N GLN A 91 -6.93 14.76 9.90
CA GLN A 91 -6.40 15.96 10.54
C GLN A 91 -4.92 15.75 10.87
N TRP A 92 -4.03 16.16 9.97
CA TRP A 92 -2.59 15.91 10.10
C TRP A 92 -1.93 16.81 11.15
N ARG A 93 -1.05 16.24 11.97
CA ARG A 93 -0.07 16.99 12.77
C ARG A 93 1.06 17.45 11.87
N LEU A 94 0.93 18.66 11.33
CA LEU A 94 1.95 19.26 10.48
C LEU A 94 3.05 19.92 11.34
N PRO A 95 4.30 19.98 10.85
CA PRO A 95 5.35 20.78 11.47
C PRO A 95 4.93 22.25 11.63
N GLU A 96 5.48 22.92 12.65
CA GLU A 96 5.21 24.34 12.92
C GLU A 96 5.41 25.20 11.66
N GLY A 97 4.44 26.08 11.36
CA GLY A 97 4.47 26.98 10.21
C GLY A 97 3.80 26.44 8.94
N ARG A 98 3.23 25.22 8.94
CA ARG A 98 2.39 24.70 7.85
C ARG A 98 0.91 24.65 8.19
N SER A 99 0.08 24.94 7.20
CA SER A 99 -1.38 24.85 7.26
C SER A 99 -1.88 23.68 6.40
N GLU A 100 -3.10 23.21 6.68
CA GLU A 100 -3.76 22.20 5.83
C GLU A 100 -3.98 22.68 4.39
N ASN A 101 -4.03 24.00 4.15
CA ASN A 101 -4.13 24.56 2.79
C ASN A 101 -2.86 24.27 1.96
N ASP A 102 -1.70 24.16 2.62
CA ASP A 102 -0.44 23.79 1.99
C ASP A 102 -0.45 22.33 1.51
N LEU A 103 -1.37 21.50 2.02
CA LEU A 103 -1.50 20.10 1.61
C LEU A 103 -2.07 19.93 0.19
N SER A 104 -2.74 20.97 -0.32
CA SER A 104 -3.40 20.95 -1.63
C SER A 104 -2.54 21.51 -2.77
N SER A 105 -1.47 22.25 -2.45
CA SER A 105 -0.59 22.87 -3.45
C SER A 105 0.66 22.02 -3.68
N SER A 106 0.80 21.44 -4.88
CA SER A 106 1.98 20.66 -5.27
C SER A 106 3.27 21.50 -5.40
N ILE A 107 3.13 22.82 -5.44
CA ILE A 107 4.18 23.77 -5.88
C ILE A 107 5.20 24.06 -4.77
N HIS A 108 4.85 23.93 -3.48
CA HIS A 108 5.75 24.24 -2.36
C HIS A 108 6.44 23.01 -1.74
N ALA A 109 6.16 21.81 -2.26
CA ALA A 109 6.55 20.56 -1.62
C ALA A 109 8.02 20.14 -1.87
N GLU A 110 8.71 20.71 -2.86
CA GLU A 110 10.04 20.23 -3.28
C GLU A 110 11.18 20.47 -2.26
N HIS A 111 11.02 21.41 -1.34
CA HIS A 111 12.09 21.83 -0.41
C HIS A 111 12.10 21.08 0.94
N PHE A 112 11.05 20.32 1.28
CA PHE A 112 10.88 19.76 2.63
C PHE A 112 10.47 18.27 2.67
N GLY A 113 10.53 17.57 1.54
CA GLY A 113 10.20 16.15 1.47
C GLY A 113 11.38 15.22 1.65
N ALA A 114 11.23 14.21 2.51
CA ALA A 114 12.14 13.06 2.52
C ALA A 114 12.15 12.36 1.15
N LYS A 115 13.19 12.57 0.34
CA LYS A 115 13.41 11.76 -0.86
C LYS A 115 13.72 10.31 -0.43
N GLY A 116 13.14 9.34 -1.14
CA GLY A 116 13.43 7.92 -0.97
C GLY A 116 12.45 7.13 -0.09
N VAL A 117 12.88 5.92 0.28
CA VAL A 117 12.03 4.87 0.84
C VAL A 117 12.68 4.29 2.10
N SER A 118 11.92 4.21 3.19
CA SER A 118 12.30 3.41 4.36
C SER A 118 11.95 1.95 4.10
N ILE A 119 12.83 1.04 4.51
CA ILE A 119 12.65 -0.40 4.37
C ILE A 119 13.01 -1.03 5.70
N GLU A 120 12.11 -1.84 6.23
CA GLU A 120 12.33 -2.71 7.38
C GLU A 120 12.00 -4.14 6.94
N HIS A 121 12.77 -5.11 7.43
CA HIS A 121 12.51 -6.52 7.17
C HIS A 121 12.51 -7.29 8.49
N PHE A 122 11.81 -8.42 8.48
CA PHE A 122 11.73 -9.38 9.57
C PHE A 122 12.54 -10.61 9.20
N ASP A 123 13.10 -11.30 10.18
CA ASP A 123 13.67 -12.62 9.92
C ASP A 123 12.56 -13.67 9.69
N VAL A 124 12.96 -14.91 9.39
CA VAL A 124 12.04 -16.00 9.09
C VAL A 124 11.17 -16.36 10.31
N LEU A 125 11.74 -16.35 11.51
CA LEU A 125 11.04 -16.71 12.74
C LEU A 125 10.04 -15.61 13.14
N GLU A 126 10.45 -14.35 13.07
CA GLU A 126 9.60 -13.18 13.28
C GLU A 126 8.43 -13.17 12.28
N THR A 127 8.71 -13.46 11.00
CA THR A 127 7.70 -13.54 9.94
C THR A 127 6.69 -14.65 10.22
N GLN A 128 7.18 -15.84 10.58
CA GLN A 128 6.33 -16.97 10.92
C GLN A 128 5.47 -16.69 12.16
N ALA A 129 6.06 -16.08 13.20
CA ALA A 129 5.34 -15.70 14.41
C ALA A 129 4.21 -14.69 14.12
N LEU A 130 4.44 -13.70 13.23
CA LEU A 130 3.40 -12.77 12.80
C LEU A 130 2.26 -13.47 12.02
N ARG A 131 2.60 -14.44 11.17
CA ARG A 131 1.58 -15.25 10.47
C ARG A 131 0.73 -16.04 11.45
N ASP A 132 1.36 -16.68 12.43
CA ASP A 132 0.65 -17.50 13.40
C ASP A 132 -0.17 -16.65 14.37
N TYR A 133 0.34 -15.47 14.76
CA TYR A 133 -0.43 -14.48 15.51
C TYR A 133 -1.66 -14.01 14.72
N ALA A 134 -1.53 -13.69 13.43
CA ALA A 134 -2.68 -13.34 12.59
C ALA A 134 -3.74 -14.47 12.58
N LYS A 135 -3.31 -15.73 12.42
CA LYS A 135 -4.21 -16.90 12.49
C LYS A 135 -4.88 -17.04 13.85
N GLN A 136 -4.15 -16.86 14.95
CA GLN A 136 -4.71 -16.90 16.32
C GLN A 136 -5.78 -15.82 16.51
N GLN A 137 -5.55 -14.62 15.97
CA GLN A 137 -6.51 -13.52 15.94
C GLN A 137 -7.65 -13.74 14.92
N LYS A 138 -7.66 -14.85 14.18
CA LYS A 138 -8.61 -15.20 13.12
C LYS A 138 -8.70 -14.14 12.02
N VAL A 139 -7.56 -13.51 11.71
CA VAL A 139 -7.45 -12.51 10.65
C VAL A 139 -6.32 -12.85 9.67
N GLY A 140 -6.40 -12.30 8.46
CA GLY A 140 -5.33 -12.34 7.48
C GLY A 140 -4.22 -11.36 7.84
N LEU A 141 -2.98 -11.69 7.45
CA LEU A 141 -1.80 -10.86 7.70
C LEU A 141 -1.98 -9.42 7.19
N ASN A 142 -2.61 -9.22 6.02
CA ASN A 142 -2.88 -7.89 5.48
C ASN A 142 -3.67 -7.00 6.44
N ALA A 143 -4.71 -7.55 7.09
CA ALA A 143 -5.56 -6.79 8.00
C ALA A 143 -4.85 -6.49 9.32
N LEU A 144 -4.03 -7.43 9.82
CA LEU A 144 -3.17 -7.23 10.97
C LEU A 144 -2.15 -6.10 10.73
N LEU A 145 -1.43 -6.18 9.60
CA LEU A 145 -0.42 -5.20 9.22
C LEU A 145 -1.03 -3.81 9.02
N LEU A 146 -2.15 -3.70 8.32
CA LEU A 146 -2.85 -2.43 8.11
C LEU A 146 -3.37 -1.84 9.43
N ALA A 147 -3.98 -2.65 10.31
CA ALA A 147 -4.45 -2.17 11.60
C ALA A 147 -3.31 -1.62 12.46
N SER A 148 -2.19 -2.35 12.53
CA SER A 148 -1.00 -1.92 13.27
C SER A 148 -0.39 -0.64 12.69
N PHE A 149 -0.26 -0.56 11.36
CA PHE A 149 0.26 0.66 10.72
C PHE A 149 -0.68 1.85 10.93
N HIS A 150 -1.98 1.62 10.84
CA HIS A 150 -2.98 2.65 11.07
C HIS A 150 -2.89 3.23 12.49
N GLN A 151 -2.74 2.39 13.52
CA GLN A 151 -2.54 2.85 14.91
C GLN A 151 -1.25 3.67 15.08
N VAL A 152 -0.18 3.27 14.40
CA VAL A 152 1.07 4.04 14.40
C VAL A 152 0.86 5.41 13.74
N VAL A 153 0.12 5.46 12.64
CA VAL A 153 -0.19 6.71 11.93
C VAL A 153 -1.10 7.61 12.76
N THR A 154 -2.19 7.08 13.32
CA THR A 154 -3.14 7.88 14.11
C THR A 154 -2.46 8.46 15.35
N SER A 155 -1.70 7.65 16.09
CA SER A 155 -1.01 8.11 17.31
C SER A 155 0.11 9.13 17.06
N ARG A 156 0.83 9.02 15.93
CA ARG A 156 2.03 9.82 15.66
C ARG A 156 1.78 11.01 14.75
N LEU A 157 0.89 10.86 13.76
CA LEU A 157 0.75 11.79 12.65
C LEU A 157 -0.60 12.52 12.59
N LEU A 158 -1.60 12.09 13.38
CA LEU A 158 -2.92 12.74 13.37
C LEU A 158 -3.21 13.43 14.69
N PHE A 159 -3.97 14.53 14.67
CA PHE A 159 -4.45 15.18 15.88
C PHE A 159 -5.51 14.36 16.59
N SER A 160 -6.48 13.86 15.83
CA SER A 160 -7.56 12.98 16.30
C SER A 160 -8.19 12.23 15.14
N GLY A 161 -8.93 11.17 15.44
CA GLY A 161 -9.79 10.49 14.49
C GLY A 161 -9.08 9.50 13.59
N GLY A 162 -9.79 9.11 12.53
CA GLY A 162 -9.37 8.09 11.58
C GLY A 162 -9.11 8.66 10.19
N GLY A 163 -9.31 7.81 9.19
CA GLY A 163 -9.19 8.19 7.80
C GLY A 163 -9.39 7.00 6.88
N SER A 164 -9.16 7.20 5.59
CA SER A 164 -9.30 6.11 4.62
C SER A 164 -7.98 5.75 3.98
N TRP A 165 -7.82 4.45 3.73
CA TRP A 165 -6.68 3.87 3.02
C TRP A 165 -7.12 3.36 1.66
N PHE A 166 -6.33 3.67 0.63
CA PHE A 166 -6.47 3.00 -0.65
C PHE A 166 -5.77 1.63 -0.60
N VAL A 167 -6.51 0.55 -0.83
CA VAL A 167 -5.99 -0.81 -0.86
C VAL A 167 -6.10 -1.34 -2.30
N PRO A 168 -4.97 -1.48 -3.02
CA PRO A 168 -4.97 -2.06 -4.36
C PRO A 168 -5.42 -3.52 -4.35
N VAL A 169 -6.10 -3.92 -5.42
CA VAL A 169 -6.55 -5.29 -5.65
C VAL A 169 -6.05 -5.72 -7.02
N THR A 170 -5.31 -6.83 -7.08
CA THR A 170 -4.83 -7.37 -8.35
C THR A 170 -6.01 -7.89 -9.18
N LEU A 171 -5.95 -7.60 -10.48
CA LEU A 171 -6.85 -8.10 -11.50
C LEU A 171 -6.16 -9.07 -12.46
N ARG A 172 -4.93 -9.54 -12.12
CA ARG A 172 -4.27 -10.59 -12.90
C ARG A 172 -5.15 -11.84 -12.89
N GLY A 173 -5.18 -12.56 -14.01
CA GLY A 173 -6.07 -13.70 -14.20
C GLY A 173 -7.49 -13.32 -14.62
N ALA A 174 -7.97 -12.12 -14.27
CA ALA A 174 -9.29 -11.63 -14.69
C ALA A 174 -9.23 -10.75 -15.95
N LEU A 175 -8.18 -9.93 -16.09
CA LEU A 175 -7.96 -9.11 -17.29
C LEU A 175 -6.96 -9.76 -18.25
N SER A 176 -7.22 -9.61 -19.55
CA SER A 176 -6.28 -9.96 -20.63
C SER A 176 -5.76 -8.67 -21.30
N LEU A 177 -4.60 -8.21 -20.80
CA LEU A 177 -3.84 -7.11 -21.39
C LEU A 177 -2.71 -7.64 -22.31
N PRO A 178 -2.18 -6.83 -23.25
CA PRO A 178 -1.13 -7.26 -24.18
C PRO A 178 0.17 -7.76 -23.55
N SER A 179 0.48 -7.29 -22.34
CA SER A 179 1.66 -7.70 -21.58
C SER A 179 1.28 -7.88 -20.11
N ASP A 180 1.83 -8.91 -19.47
CA ASP A 180 1.63 -9.25 -18.07
C ASP A 180 2.26 -8.24 -17.09
N GLU A 181 3.18 -7.41 -17.60
CA GLU A 181 3.77 -6.30 -16.85
C GLU A 181 2.84 -5.10 -16.73
N MET A 182 1.82 -4.99 -17.57
CA MET A 182 0.91 -3.84 -17.57
C MET A 182 0.10 -3.75 -16.27
N ASN A 183 -0.61 -2.64 -16.08
CA ASN A 183 -1.42 -2.40 -14.90
C ASN A 183 -2.63 -3.36 -14.83
N HIS A 184 -2.49 -4.39 -13.99
CA HIS A 184 -3.54 -5.33 -13.61
C HIS A 184 -3.94 -5.08 -12.16
N ALA A 185 -4.33 -3.84 -11.83
CA ALA A 185 -4.68 -3.46 -10.47
C ALA A 185 -5.79 -2.42 -10.44
N SER A 186 -6.87 -2.72 -9.72
CA SER A 186 -7.85 -1.73 -9.24
C SER A 186 -7.59 -1.49 -7.75
N GLY A 187 -8.56 -0.96 -7.02
CA GLY A 187 -8.50 -0.89 -5.57
C GLY A 187 -9.83 -0.55 -4.94
N LEU A 188 -9.80 -0.43 -3.62
CA LEU A 188 -10.94 -0.06 -2.80
C LEU A 188 -10.46 0.89 -1.70
N TYR A 189 -11.41 1.64 -1.13
CA TYR A 189 -11.13 2.52 0.00
C TYR A 189 -11.62 1.89 1.30
N VAL A 190 -10.72 1.74 2.27
CA VAL A 190 -11.06 1.24 3.61
C VAL A 190 -11.07 2.40 4.58
N ALA A 191 -12.26 2.79 5.02
CA ALA A 191 -12.47 3.77 6.08
C ALA A 191 -12.18 3.17 7.44
N LEU A 192 -11.20 3.68 8.19
CA LEU A 192 -10.84 3.20 9.52
C LEU A 192 -11.01 4.31 10.55
N ASP A 193 -11.55 3.96 11.70
CA ASP A 193 -11.64 4.81 12.88
C ASP A 193 -10.32 4.72 13.67
N GLU A 194 -10.05 5.70 14.54
CA GLU A 194 -8.76 5.88 15.22
C GLU A 194 -8.20 4.59 15.87
N GLU A 195 -9.07 3.80 16.49
CA GLU A 195 -8.74 2.57 17.23
C GLU A 195 -9.07 1.29 16.46
N ALA A 196 -9.10 1.33 15.12
CA ALA A 196 -9.50 0.18 14.31
C ALA A 196 -8.69 -1.09 14.63
N LYS A 197 -9.40 -2.14 15.07
CA LYS A 197 -8.82 -3.45 15.40
C LYS A 197 -8.65 -4.31 14.13
N PRO A 198 -7.71 -5.27 14.09
CA PRO A 198 -7.47 -6.14 12.94
C PRO A 198 -8.74 -6.82 12.39
N ALA A 199 -9.62 -7.31 13.27
CA ALA A 199 -10.87 -7.96 12.86
C ALA A 199 -11.83 -6.99 12.14
N ALA A 200 -11.92 -5.74 12.60
CA ALA A 200 -12.74 -4.72 11.96
C ALA A 200 -12.17 -4.31 10.59
N VAL A 201 -10.83 -4.19 10.49
CA VAL A 201 -10.14 -3.94 9.22
C VAL A 201 -10.44 -5.06 8.22
N GLN A 202 -10.32 -6.33 8.65
CA GLN A 202 -10.64 -7.48 7.80
C GLN A 202 -12.10 -7.47 7.34
N GLN A 203 -13.04 -7.23 8.25
CA GLN A 203 -14.46 -7.18 7.91
C GLN A 203 -14.74 -6.10 6.86
N LYS A 204 -14.15 -4.90 7.00
CA LYS A 204 -14.31 -3.81 6.03
C LYS A 204 -13.72 -4.18 4.66
N ILE A 205 -12.53 -4.78 4.60
CA ILE A 205 -11.92 -5.25 3.34
C ILE A 205 -12.79 -6.33 2.68
N VAL A 206 -13.19 -7.36 3.43
CA VAL A 206 -14.01 -8.47 2.91
C VAL A 206 -15.36 -7.98 2.43
N ALA A 207 -16.01 -7.08 3.17
CA ALA A 207 -17.28 -6.47 2.75
C ALA A 207 -17.11 -5.70 1.44
N ALA A 208 -16.09 -4.85 1.33
CA ALA A 208 -15.82 -4.09 0.11
C ALA A 208 -15.55 -4.99 -1.11
N LEU A 209 -14.82 -6.09 -0.92
CA LEU A 209 -14.61 -7.09 -1.97
C LEU A 209 -15.90 -7.79 -2.38
N LYS A 210 -16.73 -8.22 -1.41
CA LYS A 210 -18.04 -8.85 -1.69
C LYS A 210 -19.02 -7.93 -2.42
N ARG A 211 -18.90 -6.61 -2.20
CA ARG A 211 -19.68 -5.57 -2.89
C ARG A 211 -19.12 -5.21 -4.28
N ASP A 212 -18.07 -5.89 -4.72
CA ASP A 212 -17.41 -5.61 -6.02
C ASP A 212 -16.93 -4.16 -6.14
N GLU A 213 -16.56 -3.49 -5.03
CA GLU A 213 -16.16 -2.08 -5.06
C GLU A 213 -14.95 -1.82 -5.96
N HIS A 214 -13.97 -2.74 -5.95
CA HIS A 214 -12.82 -2.67 -6.85
C HIS A 214 -13.22 -2.83 -8.32
N TRP A 215 -14.22 -3.64 -8.64
CA TRP A 215 -14.76 -3.73 -10.01
C TRP A 215 -15.56 -2.50 -10.39
N TRP A 216 -16.32 -1.94 -9.44
CA TRP A 216 -17.01 -0.68 -9.64
C TRP A 216 -16.03 0.45 -9.99
N MET A 217 -14.96 0.59 -9.21
CA MET A 217 -13.88 1.55 -9.48
C MET A 217 -13.21 1.30 -10.83
N TRP A 218 -12.97 0.03 -11.18
CA TRP A 218 -12.42 -0.35 -12.49
C TRP A 218 -13.32 0.08 -13.64
N HIS A 219 -14.63 -0.17 -13.54
CA HIS A 219 -15.62 0.24 -14.55
C HIS A 219 -15.66 1.75 -14.71
N GLN A 220 -15.70 2.50 -13.60
CA GLN A 220 -15.66 3.96 -13.61
C GLN A 220 -14.40 4.47 -14.32
N ALA A 221 -13.23 3.95 -13.93
CA ALA A 221 -11.96 4.33 -14.52
C ALA A 221 -11.90 4.06 -16.03
N ARG A 222 -12.41 2.90 -16.45
CA ARG A 222 -12.50 2.51 -17.86
C ARG A 222 -13.45 3.40 -18.66
N ILE A 223 -14.63 3.73 -18.12
CA ILE A 223 -15.59 4.62 -18.79
C ILE A 223 -14.97 6.00 -18.99
N VAL A 224 -14.38 6.58 -17.94
CA VAL A 224 -13.73 7.89 -18.01
C VAL A 224 -12.63 7.91 -19.07
N VAL A 225 -11.77 6.88 -19.10
CA VAL A 225 -10.70 6.77 -20.12
C VAL A 225 -11.27 6.62 -21.53
N SER A 226 -12.38 5.91 -21.69
CA SER A 226 -13.02 5.70 -23.00
C SER A 226 -13.62 6.99 -23.56
N LEU A 227 -13.95 7.96 -22.71
CA LEU A 227 -14.48 9.28 -23.10
C LEU A 227 -13.37 10.31 -23.41
N GLY A 228 -12.10 9.95 -23.15
CA GLY A 228 -10.92 10.67 -23.61
C GLY A 228 -10.11 11.36 -22.50
N PRO A 229 -8.88 11.82 -22.82
CA PRO A 229 -7.93 12.34 -21.82
C PRO A 229 -8.40 13.58 -21.07
N TRP A 230 -9.19 14.45 -21.72
CA TRP A 230 -9.72 15.67 -21.10
C TRP A 230 -10.61 15.37 -19.89
N LEU A 231 -11.37 14.27 -19.92
CA LEU A 231 -12.25 13.89 -18.82
C LEU A 231 -11.44 13.30 -17.66
N VAL A 232 -10.36 12.57 -17.95
CA VAL A 232 -9.40 12.12 -16.93
C VAL A 232 -8.82 13.34 -16.21
N ASP A 233 -8.37 14.35 -16.96
CA ASP A 233 -7.83 15.60 -16.41
C ASP A 233 -8.87 16.34 -15.56
N LEU A 234 -10.13 16.42 -16.01
CA LEU A 234 -11.24 17.03 -15.27
C LEU A 234 -11.54 16.29 -13.96
N VAL A 235 -11.70 14.96 -14.01
CA VAL A 235 -12.00 14.15 -12.82
C VAL A 235 -10.87 14.28 -11.79
N LEU A 236 -9.60 14.25 -12.23
CA LEU A 236 -8.47 14.45 -11.33
C LEU A 236 -8.52 15.81 -10.63
N ARG A 237 -8.84 16.90 -11.35
CA ARG A 237 -9.01 18.23 -10.76
C ARG A 237 -10.15 18.27 -9.74
N LEU A 238 -11.28 17.61 -10.02
CA LEU A 238 -12.41 17.52 -9.09
C LEU A 238 -12.11 16.69 -7.84
N LEU A 239 -11.14 15.76 -7.93
CA LEU A 239 -10.68 14.95 -6.80
C LEU A 239 -9.56 15.64 -6.00
N GLN A 240 -8.97 16.74 -6.50
CA GLN A 240 -8.02 17.54 -5.72
C GLN A 240 -8.73 18.09 -4.47
N GLY A 241 -8.13 17.88 -3.30
CA GLY A 241 -8.70 18.27 -2.01
C GLY A 241 -9.34 17.11 -1.22
N ARG A 242 -9.61 15.96 -1.84
CA ARG A 242 -9.94 14.74 -1.08
C ARG A 242 -8.68 14.15 -0.48
N GLN A 243 -8.60 14.17 0.84
CA GLN A 243 -7.45 13.67 1.59
C GLN A 243 -7.73 12.26 2.12
N HIS A 244 -6.81 11.35 1.86
CA HIS A 244 -6.76 10.01 2.43
C HIS A 244 -5.51 9.89 3.30
N LEU A 245 -5.41 8.87 4.13
CA LEU A 245 -4.19 8.61 4.89
C LEU A 245 -3.05 8.18 3.96
N GLY A 246 -3.38 7.40 2.95
CA GLY A 246 -2.36 6.82 2.09
C GLY A 246 -2.85 5.65 1.26
N SER A 247 -1.89 4.97 0.64
CA SER A 247 -2.09 3.66 0.02
C SER A 247 -1.40 2.58 0.85
N PHE A 248 -2.07 1.44 0.99
CA PHE A 248 -1.55 0.27 1.69
C PHE A 248 -1.59 -0.93 0.75
N SER A 249 -0.44 -1.23 0.16
CA SER A 249 -0.31 -2.23 -0.91
C SER A 249 0.20 -3.55 -0.35
N SER A 250 -0.47 -4.65 -0.70
CA SER A 250 0.08 -5.99 -0.52
C SER A 250 0.65 -6.47 -1.84
N MET A 251 1.93 -6.84 -1.80
CA MET A 251 2.62 -7.47 -2.91
C MET A 251 2.72 -8.98 -2.74
N GLY A 252 2.02 -9.55 -1.75
CA GLY A 252 1.94 -10.99 -1.56
C GLY A 252 3.29 -11.65 -1.27
N GLU A 253 3.41 -12.91 -1.64
CA GLU A 253 4.56 -13.77 -1.33
C GLU A 253 5.33 -14.10 -2.60
N TRP A 254 6.64 -14.02 -2.50
CA TRP A 254 7.58 -14.25 -3.59
C TRP A 254 8.69 -15.20 -3.13
N GLN A 255 8.97 -16.17 -3.98
CA GLN A 255 10.13 -17.03 -3.87
C GLN A 255 11.03 -16.76 -5.07
N VAL A 256 12.28 -16.42 -4.77
CA VAL A 256 13.29 -15.96 -5.73
C VAL A 256 14.55 -16.76 -5.54
N ASP A 257 14.97 -17.42 -6.60
CA ASP A 257 16.32 -17.97 -6.69
C ASP A 257 17.27 -16.88 -7.21
N TRP A 258 18.20 -16.46 -6.35
CA TRP A 258 19.20 -15.46 -6.68
C TRP A 258 20.44 -16.05 -7.36
N GLN A 259 20.51 -17.37 -7.55
CA GLN A 259 21.63 -18.03 -8.20
C GLN A 259 21.85 -17.44 -9.61
N GLY A 260 23.09 -17.04 -9.90
CA GLY A 260 23.46 -16.44 -11.19
C GLY A 260 22.98 -15.00 -11.42
N SER A 261 22.25 -14.39 -10.49
CA SER A 261 21.75 -13.00 -10.61
C SER A 261 22.78 -11.92 -10.32
N GLY A 262 23.92 -12.29 -9.71
CA GLY A 262 24.95 -11.36 -9.25
C GLY A 262 24.67 -10.72 -7.87
N TYR A 263 23.58 -11.11 -7.21
CA TYR A 263 23.24 -10.69 -5.85
C TYR A 263 23.49 -11.81 -4.83
N ALA A 264 23.54 -11.46 -3.54
CA ALA A 264 23.69 -12.44 -2.46
C ALA A 264 22.46 -13.37 -2.40
N GLU A 265 22.65 -14.63 -2.02
CA GLU A 265 21.56 -15.63 -1.95
C GLU A 265 20.46 -15.27 -0.95
N ASP A 266 20.78 -14.47 0.07
CA ASP A 266 19.82 -13.99 1.08
C ASP A 266 19.19 -12.64 0.74
N SER A 267 19.37 -12.17 -0.51
CA SER A 267 18.80 -10.91 -0.97
C SER A 267 17.28 -10.89 -0.90
N LEU A 268 16.72 -9.71 -0.68
CA LEU A 268 15.29 -9.49 -0.56
C LEU A 268 14.84 -8.44 -1.56
N MET A 269 13.68 -8.65 -2.17
CA MET A 269 13.06 -7.60 -2.96
C MET A 269 12.26 -6.63 -2.11
N TRP A 270 12.16 -5.40 -2.58
CA TRP A 270 11.28 -4.40 -2.02
C TRP A 270 10.66 -3.55 -3.12
N GLY A 271 9.53 -2.94 -2.81
CA GLY A 271 8.83 -2.02 -3.71
C GLY A 271 7.91 -1.10 -2.95
N THR A 272 7.66 0.09 -3.47
CA THR A 272 6.70 1.04 -2.92
C THR A 272 5.98 1.79 -4.03
N PRO A 273 4.67 2.06 -3.88
CA PRO A 273 3.96 2.93 -4.81
C PRO A 273 4.49 4.37 -4.75
N PRO A 274 4.22 5.20 -5.77
CA PRO A 274 4.70 6.58 -5.84
C PRO A 274 4.25 7.48 -4.68
N GLY A 275 3.04 7.24 -4.13
CA GLY A 275 2.37 8.17 -3.24
C GLY A 275 1.85 9.42 -3.98
N SER A 276 1.18 10.32 -3.27
CA SER A 276 0.76 11.63 -3.81
C SER A 276 0.27 12.55 -2.70
N PRO A 277 0.03 13.85 -2.98
CA PRO A 277 -0.53 14.75 -1.98
C PRO A 277 -1.85 14.25 -1.36
N THR A 278 -2.74 13.61 -2.14
CA THR A 278 -4.00 13.05 -1.63
C THR A 278 -3.87 11.69 -0.94
N HIS A 279 -2.71 11.03 -1.09
CA HIS A 279 -2.38 9.74 -0.48
C HIS A 279 -0.93 9.81 0.01
N PRO A 280 -0.67 10.57 1.09
CA PRO A 280 0.67 10.99 1.44
C PRO A 280 1.53 9.87 2.02
N LEU A 281 0.93 8.83 2.60
CA LEU A 281 1.65 7.64 3.07
C LEU A 281 1.53 6.52 2.03
N ALA A 282 2.61 6.25 1.31
CA ALA A 282 2.70 5.14 0.36
C ALA A 282 3.38 3.96 1.06
N CYS A 283 2.58 2.97 1.47
CA CYS A 283 3.05 1.78 2.14
C CYS A 283 2.89 0.54 1.26
N CYS A 284 3.86 -0.35 1.35
CA CYS A 284 3.85 -1.64 0.68
C CYS A 284 4.47 -2.70 1.58
N TRP A 285 3.85 -3.86 1.67
CA TRP A 285 4.44 -5.02 2.33
C TRP A 285 4.49 -6.22 1.38
N MET A 286 5.46 -7.09 1.60
CA MET A 286 5.61 -8.35 0.87
C MET A 286 6.34 -9.39 1.70
N ILE A 287 6.24 -10.64 1.29
CA ILE A 287 7.13 -11.70 1.78
C ILE A 287 8.05 -12.09 0.63
N CYS A 288 9.36 -12.07 0.86
CA CYS A 288 10.37 -12.50 -0.09
C CYS A 288 11.24 -13.55 0.61
N ASN A 289 11.30 -14.76 0.06
CA ASN A 289 12.09 -15.87 0.63
C ASN A 289 11.83 -16.03 2.16
N ASP A 290 10.54 -16.13 2.51
CA ASP A 290 10.01 -16.29 3.88
C ASP A 290 10.30 -15.16 4.86
N ARG A 291 10.81 -14.02 4.38
CA ARG A 291 11.00 -12.81 5.17
C ARG A 291 9.99 -11.74 4.80
N LEU A 292 9.26 -11.23 5.79
CA LEU A 292 8.37 -10.08 5.63
C LEU A 292 9.21 -8.81 5.45
N LEU A 293 8.83 -7.99 4.47
CA LEU A 293 9.33 -6.63 4.29
C LEU A 293 8.17 -5.65 4.37
N VAL A 294 8.43 -4.52 5.00
CA VAL A 294 7.53 -3.37 5.03
C VAL A 294 8.29 -2.14 4.53
N ASN A 295 7.66 -1.40 3.65
CA ASN A 295 8.25 -0.27 2.93
C ASN A 295 7.37 0.95 3.09
N LEU A 296 8.00 2.12 3.23
CA LEU A 296 7.30 3.38 3.39
C LEU A 296 7.96 4.50 2.57
N LYS A 297 7.17 5.10 1.67
CA LYS A 297 7.45 6.39 1.05
C LYS A 297 6.47 7.42 1.61
N VAL A 298 6.97 8.59 1.96
CA VAL A 298 6.15 9.69 2.50
C VAL A 298 6.21 10.85 1.55
N ASN A 299 5.04 11.34 1.13
CA ASN A 299 4.94 12.51 0.29
C ASN A 299 5.37 13.76 1.06
N ALA A 300 6.08 14.65 0.37
CA ALA A 300 6.63 15.88 0.92
C ALA A 300 5.58 16.84 1.50
N VAL A 301 4.33 16.64 1.14
CA VAL A 301 3.18 17.37 1.67
C VAL A 301 3.11 17.33 3.20
N LEU A 302 3.49 16.22 3.83
CA LEU A 302 3.50 16.09 5.30
C LEU A 302 4.67 16.79 5.98
N GLY A 303 5.67 17.27 5.23
CA GLY A 303 6.85 17.94 5.80
C GLY A 303 7.73 17.02 6.69
N ILE A 304 7.54 15.70 6.60
CA ILE A 304 8.27 14.71 7.37
C ILE A 304 9.63 14.47 6.69
N ASN A 305 10.71 14.58 7.47
CA ASN A 305 12.07 14.32 7.00
C ASN A 305 12.42 12.81 6.99
N ALA A 306 13.56 12.45 6.39
CA ALA A 306 13.94 11.04 6.20
C ALA A 306 14.08 10.29 7.53
N GLU A 307 14.66 10.93 8.55
CA GLU A 307 14.81 10.35 9.87
C GLU A 307 13.45 10.06 10.54
N SER A 308 12.49 10.98 10.44
CA SER A 308 11.15 10.80 11.00
C SER A 308 10.38 9.69 10.27
N ARG A 309 10.56 9.59 8.94
CA ARG A 309 10.03 8.49 8.12
C ARG A 309 10.62 7.13 8.55
N ASP A 310 11.94 7.07 8.73
CA ASP A 310 12.63 5.85 9.17
C ASP A 310 12.18 5.46 10.59
N ARG A 311 12.12 6.42 11.52
CA ARG A 311 11.60 6.19 12.89
C ARG A 311 10.16 5.69 12.90
N LEU A 312 9.30 6.20 12.00
CA LEU A 312 7.91 5.75 11.89
C LEU A 312 7.84 4.29 11.46
N LEU A 313 8.62 3.90 10.45
CA LEU A 313 8.67 2.52 9.97
C LEU A 313 9.25 1.57 11.03
N SER A 314 10.35 1.96 11.69
CA SER A 314 10.93 1.17 12.77
C SER A 314 9.97 1.05 13.96
N TYR A 315 9.19 2.10 14.27
CA TYR A 315 8.16 2.03 15.31
C TYR A 315 7.05 1.05 14.94
N TRP A 316 6.63 1.01 13.67
CA TRP A 316 5.67 0.01 13.20
C TRP A 316 6.21 -1.42 13.34
N LYS A 317 7.46 -1.69 12.94
CA LYS A 317 8.11 -2.99 13.20
C LYS A 317 8.09 -3.35 14.68
N LYS A 318 8.48 -2.42 15.56
CA LYS A 318 8.48 -2.64 17.02
C LYS A 318 7.08 -2.93 17.57
N THR A 319 6.05 -2.22 17.12
CA THR A 319 4.66 -2.47 17.54
C THR A 319 4.18 -3.86 17.13
N LEU A 320 4.53 -4.31 15.93
CA LEU A 320 4.22 -5.67 15.48
C LEU A 320 4.90 -6.72 16.35
N LEU A 321 6.19 -6.57 16.64
CA LEU A 321 6.94 -7.50 17.50
C LEU A 321 6.46 -7.48 18.96
N ALA A 322 6.13 -6.31 19.51
CA ALA A 322 5.57 -6.19 20.85
C ALA A 322 4.22 -6.92 20.98
N SER A 323 3.40 -6.90 19.92
CA SER A 323 2.12 -7.62 19.90
C SER A 323 2.29 -9.14 20.03
N LEU A 324 3.43 -9.69 19.56
CA LEU A 324 3.78 -11.10 19.74
C LEU A 324 4.13 -11.42 21.19
N ALA A 325 4.89 -10.55 21.85
CA ALA A 325 5.28 -10.73 23.25
C ALA A 325 4.05 -10.73 24.18
N SER A 326 3.13 -9.79 23.99
CA SER A 326 1.89 -9.71 24.78
C SER A 326 0.94 -10.89 24.55
N ALA A 327 1.08 -11.62 23.45
CA ALA A 327 0.29 -12.83 23.18
C ALA A 327 0.86 -14.08 23.88
N GLY A 328 2.14 -14.07 24.25
CA GLY A 328 2.84 -15.15 24.93
C GLY A 328 2.70 -15.14 26.46
N GLU A 329 2.23 -14.04 27.06
CA GLU A 329 1.90 -14.00 28.48
C GLU A 329 0.54 -14.69 28.70
N PRO A 330 0.48 -15.82 29.45
CA PRO A 330 -0.80 -16.35 29.88
C PRO A 330 -1.50 -15.27 30.70
N ALA A 331 -2.77 -15.00 30.38
CA ALA A 331 -3.61 -14.11 31.15
C ALA A 331 -3.61 -14.59 32.62
N ASN A 332 -2.78 -13.98 33.45
CA ASN A 332 -2.80 -14.23 34.89
C ASN A 332 -4.16 -13.75 35.37
N GLY A 333 -5.05 -14.72 35.56
CA GLY A 333 -6.40 -14.53 36.04
C GLY A 333 -6.37 -13.63 37.26
N GLY A 334 -7.13 -12.55 37.17
CA GLY A 334 -7.25 -11.60 38.26
C GLY A 334 -7.56 -12.31 39.57
N GLN A 335 -6.67 -12.19 40.54
CA GLN A 335 -7.09 -12.30 41.93
C GLN A 335 -7.90 -11.06 42.25
N ARG A 336 -9.23 -11.25 42.28
CA ARG A 336 -10.13 -10.49 43.14
C ARG A 336 -9.47 -10.36 44.52
N ARG A 337 -9.21 -9.13 44.96
CA ARG A 337 -9.21 -8.82 46.39
C ARG A 337 -10.35 -7.84 46.64
N TYR A 338 -11.39 -8.39 47.25
CA TYR A 338 -12.26 -7.63 48.12
C TYR A 338 -11.41 -6.98 49.22
N ALA A 339 -11.58 -5.68 49.40
CA ALA A 339 -11.63 -5.01 50.70
C ALA A 339 -12.48 -3.75 50.51
#